data_AF-A0A9W9DP19-F1
#
_entry.id   AF-A0A9W9DP19-F1
#
_cell.length_a   1.000
_cell.length_b   1.000
_cell.length_c   1.000
_cell.angle_alpha   90.00
_cell.angle_beta   90.00
_cell.angle_gamma   90.00
#
_symmetry.space_group_name_H-M   'P 1'
#
loop_
_entity.id
_entity.type
_entity.pdbx_description
1 polymer ?
#
loop_
_entity_poly.entity_id
_entity_poly.type
_entity_poly.pdbx_seq_one_letter_code
_entity_poly.pdbx_strand_id
1 'polypeptide(L)' 'MLFRRKCCEDGQQVEEESNGPTTRKKQRQADLSKAISRKWKSLSKNDRQYWEDLAKEKKKVHQEKYPGYVFRPQRVRDK' A
#
# COMPACT_ATOMS: atom_id res chain seq x y z
N MET A 1 12.79 24.55 3.32
CA MET A 1 12.19 23.24 2.94
C MET A 1 11.19 22.79 4.02
N LEU A 2 9.95 23.29 3.97
CA LEU A 2 8.95 23.13 5.04
C LEU A 2 7.97 21.97 4.82
N PHE A 3 7.89 21.42 3.60
CA PHE A 3 6.87 20.42 3.24
C PHE A 3 7.21 18.96 3.59
N ARG A 4 8.48 18.64 3.87
CA ARG A 4 8.87 17.26 4.22
C ARG A 4 8.56 16.88 5.66
N ARG A 5 8.36 17.88 6.53
CA ARG A 5 8.00 17.70 7.94
C ARG A 5 6.49 17.49 8.11
N LYS A 6 5.70 18.26 7.35
CA LYS A 6 4.23 18.20 7.34
C LYS A 6 3.69 16.81 6.96
N CYS A 7 4.19 16.18 5.89
CA CYS A 7 3.74 14.82 5.50
C CYS A 7 4.14 13.70 6.47
N CYS A 8 5.04 13.95 7.42
CA CYS A 8 5.39 12.97 8.46
C CYS A 8 4.47 13.09 9.69
N GLU A 9 3.98 14.29 9.98
CA GLU A 9 3.02 14.55 11.07
C GLU A 9 1.59 14.12 10.69
N ASP A 10 1.14 14.41 9.46
CA ASP A 10 -0.24 14.08 9.03
C ASP A 10 -0.48 12.56 8.91
N GLY A 11 0.58 11.75 8.79
CA GLY A 11 0.50 10.28 8.79
C GLY A 11 0.40 9.65 10.18
N GLN A 12 0.57 10.42 11.26
CA GLN A 12 0.41 9.91 12.64
C GLN A 12 -1.02 9.97 13.15
N GLN A 13 -1.90 10.79 12.57
CA GLN A 13 -3.26 11.00 13.10
C GLN A 13 -4.29 9.96 12.63
N VAL A 14 -4.01 9.17 11.58
CA VAL A 14 -4.95 8.17 11.06
C VAL A 14 -4.87 6.79 11.73
N GLU A 15 -3.96 6.60 12.69
CA GLU A 15 -3.67 5.28 13.28
C GLU A 15 -4.09 5.18 14.76
N GLU A 16 -4.81 6.17 15.31
CA GLU A 16 -5.20 6.22 16.74
C GLU A 16 -6.56 5.57 17.08
N GLU A 17 -7.06 4.61 16.31
CA GLU A 17 -8.26 3.83 16.65
C GLU A 17 -7.97 2.31 16.58
N SER A 18 -6.96 1.84 17.32
CA SER A 18 -6.82 0.42 17.68
C SER A 18 -6.03 0.25 18.98
N ASN A 19 -6.79 0.04 20.06
CA ASN A 19 -6.39 -0.07 21.46
C ASN A 19 -5.24 -1.05 21.77
N GLY A 20 -4.21 -0.57 22.50
CA GLY A 20 -3.32 -1.41 23.34
C GLY A 20 -1.92 -0.80 23.60
N PRO A 21 -1.46 -0.66 24.86
CA PRO A 21 -0.12 -0.14 25.15
C PRO A 21 0.89 -1.27 24.97
N THR A 22 1.59 -1.30 23.83
CA THR A 22 2.82 -2.09 23.72
C THR A 22 3.93 -1.19 23.19
N THR A 23 5.03 -1.12 23.94
CA THR A 23 6.30 -0.46 23.62
C THR A 23 7.03 -1.14 22.45
N ARG A 24 6.31 -1.50 21.39
CA ARG A 24 6.89 -2.04 20.17
C ARG A 24 7.42 -0.87 19.36
N LYS A 25 8.75 -0.67 19.39
CA LYS A 25 9.48 0.20 18.47
C LYS A 25 8.86 0.02 17.08
N LYS A 26 8.32 1.11 16.49
CA LYS A 26 7.64 1.10 15.18
C LYS A 26 8.50 0.27 14.23
N GLN A 27 8.00 -0.91 13.84
CA GLN A 27 8.71 -1.77 12.89
C GLN A 27 8.96 -0.97 11.62
N ARG A 28 10.19 -1.00 11.09
CA ARG A 28 10.52 -0.23 9.90
C ARG A 28 9.62 -0.71 8.77
N GLN A 29 9.10 0.25 8.00
CA GLN A 29 8.24 -0.04 6.84
C GLN A 29 8.88 -1.07 5.90
N ALA A 30 10.21 -1.03 5.72
CA ALA A 30 10.94 -2.00 4.89
C ALA A 30 10.82 -3.44 5.39
N ASP A 31 10.80 -3.65 6.70
CA ASP A 31 10.67 -4.98 7.30
C ASP A 31 9.24 -5.48 7.20
N LEU A 32 8.25 -4.58 7.36
CA LEU A 32 6.84 -4.86 7.14
C LEU A 32 6.58 -5.27 5.68
N SER A 33 7.08 -4.50 4.69
CA SER A 33 6.91 -4.84 3.28
C SER A 33 7.50 -6.21 2.96
N LYS A 34 8.70 -6.53 3.47
CA LYS A 34 9.30 -7.86 3.29
C LYS A 34 8.47 -8.98 3.92
N ALA A 35 7.91 -8.76 5.12
CA ALA A 35 7.07 -9.73 5.79
C ALA A 35 5.76 -9.98 5.03
N ILE A 36 5.10 -8.93 4.56
CA ILE A 36 3.89 -9.02 3.74
C ILE A 36 4.16 -9.79 2.46
N SER A 37 5.27 -9.50 1.76
CA SER A 37 5.64 -10.25 0.55
C SER A 37 5.86 -11.74 0.81
N ARG A 38 6.47 -12.10 1.95
CA ARG A 38 6.61 -13.52 2.35
C ARG A 38 5.25 -14.17 2.60
N LYS A 39 4.36 -13.49 3.31
CA LYS A 39 3.01 -13.98 3.61
C LYS A 39 2.18 -14.16 2.34
N TRP A 40 2.25 -13.21 1.41
CA TRP A 40 1.62 -13.32 0.10
C TRP A 40 2.07 -14.57 -0.67
N LYS A 41 3.39 -14.83 -0.67
CA LYS A 41 3.98 -16.02 -1.29
C LYS A 41 3.61 -17.33 -0.60
N SER A 42 3.21 -17.31 0.66
CA SER A 42 2.72 -18.48 1.38
C SER A 42 1.20 -18.69 1.30
N LEU A 43 0.43 -17.71 0.80
CA LEU A 43 -1.03 -17.86 0.66
C LEU A 43 -1.41 -18.99 -0.28
N SER A 44 -2.55 -19.61 0.01
CA SER A 44 -3.16 -20.63 -0.83
C SER A 44 -3.63 -20.05 -2.17
N LYS A 45 -3.84 -20.91 -3.17
CA LYS A 45 -4.36 -20.48 -4.48
C LYS A 45 -5.76 -19.86 -4.36
N ASN A 46 -6.60 -20.36 -3.45
CA ASN A 46 -7.94 -19.85 -3.23
C ASN A 46 -7.92 -18.44 -2.65
N ASP A 47 -7.07 -18.18 -1.65
CA ASP A 47 -6.95 -16.85 -1.05
C ASP A 47 -6.38 -15.84 -2.05
N ARG A 48 -5.39 -16.26 -2.85
CA ARG A 48 -4.88 -15.40 -3.94
C ARG A 48 -5.96 -15.10 -4.96
N GLN A 49 -6.78 -16.07 -5.33
CA GLN A 49 -7.86 -15.89 -6.29
C GLN A 49 -8.85 -14.82 -5.83
N TYR A 50 -9.22 -14.82 -4.55
CA TYR A 50 -10.06 -13.78 -3.96
C TYR A 50 -9.49 -12.37 -4.18
N TRP A 51 -8.20 -12.18 -3.92
CA TRP A 51 -7.53 -10.88 -4.11
C TRP A 51 -7.39 -10.50 -5.59
N GLU A 52 -7.15 -11.47 -6.47
CA GLU A 52 -7.13 -11.26 -7.93
C GLU A 52 -8.50 -10.82 -8.45
N ASP A 53 -9.59 -11.39 -7.94
CA ASP A 53 -10.94 -11.02 -8.35
C ASP A 53 -11.31 -9.61 -7.88
N LEU A 54 -10.94 -9.24 -6.65
CA LEU A 54 -11.04 -7.86 -6.18
C LEU A 54 -10.21 -6.89 -7.04
N ALA A 55 -9.01 -7.30 -7.48
CA ALA A 55 -8.18 -6.48 -8.37
C ALA A 55 -8.84 -6.26 -9.74
N LYS A 56 -9.51 -7.28 -10.29
CA LYS A 56 -10.28 -7.16 -11.54
C LYS A 56 -11.47 -6.21 -11.38
N GLU A 57 -12.22 -6.30 -10.29
CA GLU A 57 -13.34 -5.41 -10.03
C GLU A 57 -12.87 -3.96 -9.95
N LYS A 58 -11.80 -3.69 -9.19
CA LYS A 58 -11.21 -2.35 -9.10
C LYS A 58 -10.70 -1.85 -10.45
N LYS A 59 -10.11 -2.72 -11.27
CA LYS A 59 -9.69 -2.37 -12.63
C LYS A 59 -10.89 -1.96 -13.49
N LYS A 60 -12.00 -2.68 -13.43
CA LYS A 60 -13.23 -2.35 -14.16
C LYS A 60 -13.77 -0.98 -13.73
N VAL A 61 -13.91 -0.76 -12.42
CA VAL A 61 -14.35 0.54 -11.87
C VAL A 61 -13.41 1.66 -12.29
N HIS A 62 -12.10 1.42 -12.31
CA HIS A 62 -11.12 2.41 -12.77
C HIS A 62 -11.27 2.73 -14.26
N GLN A 63 -11.48 1.71 -15.10
CA GLN A 63 -11.70 1.89 -16.53
C GLN A 63 -12.97 2.69 -16.82
N GLU A 64 -14.06 2.40 -16.11
CA GLU A 64 -15.33 3.14 -16.23
C GLU A 64 -15.20 4.59 -15.74
N LYS A 65 -14.52 4.80 -14.61
CA LYS A 65 -14.35 6.13 -14.02
C LYS A 65 -13.37 7.02 -14.80
N TYR A 66 -12.36 6.42 -15.43
CA TYR A 66 -11.32 7.14 -16.18
C TYR A 66 -11.26 6.67 -17.63
N PRO A 67 -12.29 7.02 -18.44
CA PRO A 67 -12.26 6.73 -19.87
C PRO A 67 -11.06 7.46 -20.50
N GLY A 68 -10.17 6.71 -21.15
CA GLY A 68 -8.93 7.24 -21.76
C GLY A 68 -7.67 7.18 -20.89
N TYR A 69 -7.74 6.61 -19.67
CA TYR A 69 -6.54 6.36 -18.87
C TYR A 69 -5.60 5.36 -19.56
N VAL A 70 -4.35 5.77 -19.76
CA VAL A 70 -3.26 4.93 -20.29
C VAL A 70 -2.07 5.01 -19.35
N PHE A 71 -1.57 3.84 -18.91
CA PHE A 71 -0.40 3.77 -18.04
C PHE A 71 0.85 4.28 -18.78
N ARG A 72 1.44 5.37 -18.28
CA ARG A 72 2.66 6.00 -18.83
C ARG A 72 3.74 6.02 -17.75
N PRO A 73 4.57 4.98 -17.64
CA PRO A 73 5.62 4.93 -16.63
C PRO A 73 6.68 5.99 -16.91
N GLN A 74 6.95 6.84 -15.91
CA GLN A 74 8.06 7.78 -15.97
C GLN A 74 9.31 7.12 -15.38
N ARG A 75 10.37 7.02 -16.18
CA ARG A 75 11.69 6.60 -15.66
C ARG A 75 12.29 7.78 -14.93
N VAL A 76 12.42 7.68 -13.61
CA VAL A 76 13.29 8.57 -12.86
C VAL A 76 14.73 8.32 -13.32
N ARG A 77 15.45 9.37 -13.74
CA ARG A 77 16.87 9.25 -14.05
C ARG A 77 17.61 9.02 -12.73
N ASP A 78 18.46 7.99 -12.69
CA ASP A 78 19.43 7.84 -11.60
C ASP A 78 20.27 9.11 -11.53
N LYS A 79 20.35 9.70 -10.33
CA LYS A 79 21.00 10.97 -10.06
C LYS A 79 22.33 10.73 -9.36
#